data_AF-A0A6G4WMS2-F1
#
_entry.id   AF-A0A6G4WMS2-F1
#
_cell.length_a   1.000
_cell.length_b   1.000
_cell.length_c   1.000
_cell.angle_alpha   90.00
_cell.angle_beta   90.00
_cell.angle_gamma   90.00
#
_symmetry.space_group_name_H-M   'P 1'
#
loop_
_entity.id
_entity.type
_entity.pdbx_description
1 polymer ?
#
loop_
_entity_poly.entity_id
_entity_poly.type
_entity_poly.pdbx_seq_one_letter_code
_entity_poly.pdbx_strand_id
1 'polypeptide(L)'
;MDKTIVFDPRWAGRAIPEKHWHFHRQLLARYGIVLAPGEFSEMLRDIKSGHAQLIEKRSGKRAIYSVRITRLYERVYVLSDGKDIFTAWPPLRKLNEIRRQMNRPKLFLRLRPVVNPDDVS
;
A
#
# COMPACT_ATOMS: atom_id res chain seq x y z
N MET A 1 5.78 27.48 9.46
CA MET A 1 5.28 26.48 10.43
C MET A 1 6.46 25.65 10.88
N ASP A 2 6.99 25.92 12.07
CA ASP A 2 8.04 25.10 12.67
C ASP A 2 7.49 23.72 13.00
N LYS A 3 7.93 22.71 12.26
CA LYS A 3 7.75 21.31 12.65
C LYS A 3 8.79 20.99 13.70
N THR A 4 8.52 21.32 14.95
CA THR A 4 9.33 20.83 16.07
C THR A 4 9.25 19.30 16.05
N ILE A 5 10.35 18.63 15.71
CA ILE A 5 10.43 17.17 15.73
C ILE A 5 10.52 16.77 17.20
N VAL A 6 9.37 16.57 17.83
CA VAL A 6 9.29 16.07 19.21
C VAL A 6 9.70 14.60 19.19
N PHE A 7 10.70 14.24 19.99
CA PHE A 7 11.12 12.86 20.18
C PHE A 7 9.97 12.06 20.82
N ASP A 8 9.48 11.03 20.13
CA ASP A 8 8.51 10.09 20.70
C ASP A 8 9.26 9.08 21.57
N PRO A 9 8.99 9.01 22.89
CA PRO A 9 9.71 8.12 23.82
C PRO A 9 9.61 6.63 23.45
N ARG A 10 8.65 6.23 22.61
CA ARG A 10 8.55 4.86 22.08
C ARG A 10 9.71 4.49 21.14
N TRP A 11 10.47 5.46 20.65
CA TRP A 11 11.73 5.24 19.93
C TRP A 11 12.91 4.91 20.84
N ALA A 12 12.81 5.16 22.15
CA ALA A 12 13.91 4.90 23.08
C ALA A 12 14.32 3.41 23.03
N GLY A 13 15.59 3.15 22.73
CA GLY A 13 16.15 1.80 22.60
C GLY A 13 15.67 1.02 21.37
N ARG A 14 14.89 1.61 20.47
CA ARG A 14 14.48 0.98 19.20
C ARG A 14 15.47 1.31 18.10
N ALA A 15 15.87 0.29 17.35
CA ALA A 15 16.71 0.42 16.17
C ALA A 15 16.00 -0.17 14.95
N ILE A 16 16.27 0.40 13.77
CA ILE A 16 15.86 -0.19 12.50
C ILE A 16 16.90 -1.24 12.12
N PRO A 17 16.51 -2.52 11.93
CA PRO A 17 17.45 -3.53 11.44
C PRO A 17 18.05 -3.11 10.10
N GLU A 18 19.34 -3.32 9.91
CA GLU A 18 20.09 -2.89 8.71
C GLU A 18 19.42 -3.35 7.41
N LYS A 19 18.87 -4.57 7.39
CA LYS A 19 18.14 -5.13 6.24
C LYS A 19 16.95 -4.28 5.77
N HIS A 20 16.38 -3.43 6.63
CA HIS A 20 15.26 -2.55 6.30
C HIS A 20 15.69 -1.10 6.06
N TRP A 21 16.95 -0.77 6.29
CA TRP A 21 17.44 0.61 6.23
C TRP A 21 17.29 1.20 4.83
N HIS A 22 17.53 0.39 3.79
CA HIS A 22 17.29 0.78 2.41
C HIS A 22 15.83 1.20 2.16
N PHE A 23 14.85 0.43 2.67
CA PHE A 23 13.44 0.78 2.54
C PHE A 23 13.13 2.14 3.19
N HIS A 24 13.57 2.36 4.44
CA HIS A 24 13.31 3.61 5.14
C HIS A 24 13.96 4.82 4.45
N ARG A 25 15.18 4.67 3.91
CA ARG A 25 15.82 5.72 3.13
C ARG A 25 15.04 6.07 1.86
N GLN A 26 14.56 5.06 1.13
CA GLN A 26 13.77 5.28 -0.08
C GLN A 26 12.39 5.86 0.23
N LEU A 27 11.78 5.48 1.35
CA LEU A 27 10.51 6.03 1.81
C LEU A 27 10.64 7.53 2.08
N LEU A 28 11.69 7.94 2.81
CA LEU A 28 11.98 9.34 3.05
C LEU A 28 12.28 10.08 1.73
N ALA A 29 13.13 9.54 0.87
CA ALA A 29 13.53 10.20 -0.36
C ALA A 29 12.37 10.38 -1.36
N ARG A 30 11.45 9.40 -1.46
CA ARG A 30 10.39 9.38 -2.48
C ARG A 30 9.07 9.97 -1.99
N TYR A 31 8.80 9.87 -0.68
CA TYR A 31 7.52 10.27 -0.09
C TYR A 31 7.66 11.33 1.00
N GLY A 32 8.86 11.64 1.47
CA GLY A 32 9.05 12.57 2.59
C GLY A 32 8.55 12.02 3.93
N ILE A 33 8.41 10.68 4.05
CA ILE A 33 7.78 10.02 5.19
C ILE A 33 8.82 9.36 6.08
N VAL A 34 8.72 9.65 7.37
CA VAL A 34 9.32 8.87 8.46
C VAL A 34 8.20 8.12 9.16
N LEU A 35 8.34 6.80 9.25
CA LEU A 35 7.37 5.96 9.96
C LEU A 35 7.43 6.25 11.46
N ALA A 36 6.30 6.21 12.13
CA ALA A 36 6.18 6.23 13.58
C ALA A 36 6.41 4.83 14.17
N PRO A 37 6.64 4.71 15.49
CA PRO A 37 6.80 3.43 16.15
C PRO A 37 5.61 2.51 15.86
N GLY A 38 5.89 1.29 15.40
CA GLY A 38 4.87 0.29 15.07
C GLY A 38 4.32 0.35 13.65
N GLU A 39 4.42 1.47 12.93
CA GLU A 39 3.86 1.59 11.57
C GLU A 39 4.52 0.60 10.59
N PHE A 40 5.83 0.35 10.71
CA PHE A 40 6.51 -0.66 9.89
C PHE A 40 5.94 -2.08 10.11
N SER A 41 5.66 -2.43 11.37
CA SER A 41 5.08 -3.73 11.71
C SER A 41 3.62 -3.85 11.27
N GLU A 42 2.86 -2.75 11.31
CA GLU A 42 1.51 -2.67 10.75
C GLU A 42 1.54 -2.90 9.23
N MET A 43 2.44 -2.23 8.51
CA MET A 43 2.60 -2.44 7.06
C MET A 43 2.90 -3.90 6.70
N LEU A 44 3.80 -4.55 7.44
CA LEU A 44 4.11 -5.97 7.25
C LEU A 44 2.89 -6.85 7.52
N ARG A 45 2.13 -6.55 8.58
CA ARG A 45 0.91 -7.26 8.93
C ARG A 45 -0.13 -7.13 7.82
N ASP A 46 -0.35 -5.93 7.31
CA ASP A 46 -1.32 -5.67 6.24
C ASP A 46 -0.98 -6.38 4.93
N ILE A 47 0.31 -6.46 4.60
CA ILE A 47 0.77 -7.26 3.46
C ILE A 47 0.48 -8.75 3.70
N LYS A 48 0.80 -9.26 4.89
CA LYS A 48 0.63 -10.68 5.23
C LYS A 48 -0.85 -11.09 5.33
N SER A 49 -1.72 -10.23 5.85
CA SER A 49 -3.16 -10.50 5.99
C SER A 49 -3.95 -10.25 4.70
N GLY A 50 -3.32 -9.66 3.67
CA GLY A 50 -4.00 -9.29 2.42
C GLY A 50 -4.81 -7.99 2.51
N HIS A 51 -4.65 -7.20 3.57
CA HIS A 51 -5.24 -5.86 3.66
C HIS A 51 -4.54 -4.85 2.74
N ALA A 52 -3.25 -5.06 2.48
CA ALA A 52 -2.53 -4.27 1.49
C ALA A 52 -2.94 -4.68 0.07
N GLN A 53 -3.32 -3.70 -0.75
CA GLN A 53 -3.78 -3.96 -2.10
C GLN A 53 -2.61 -4.36 -3.00
N LEU A 54 -2.64 -5.58 -3.56
CA LEU A 54 -1.68 -6.04 -4.55
C LEU A 54 -1.87 -5.26 -5.86
N ILE A 55 -0.81 -4.59 -6.34
CA ILE A 55 -0.86 -3.76 -7.55
C ILE A 55 -0.29 -4.48 -8.76
N GLU A 56 0.91 -5.05 -8.62
CA GLU A 56 1.63 -5.66 -9.74
C GLU A 56 2.56 -6.77 -9.22
N LYS A 57 2.48 -7.96 -9.82
CA LYS A 57 3.49 -9.02 -9.61
C LYS A 57 4.70 -8.70 -10.48
N ARG A 58 5.91 -8.75 -9.91
CA ARG A 58 7.14 -8.39 -10.64
C ARG A 58 7.91 -9.62 -11.10
N SER A 59 8.37 -10.44 -10.16
CA SER A 59 9.10 -11.68 -10.46
C SER A 59 9.15 -12.61 -9.24
N GLY A 60 9.04 -13.92 -9.50
CA GLY A 60 9.02 -14.92 -8.43
C GLY A 60 7.95 -14.63 -7.39
N LYS A 61 8.38 -14.46 -6.12
CA LYS A 61 7.51 -14.12 -4.99
C LYS A 61 7.32 -12.62 -4.77
N ARG A 62 8.02 -11.75 -5.53
CA ARG A 62 8.02 -10.30 -5.32
C ARG A 62 6.86 -9.63 -6.03
N ALA A 63 6.20 -8.73 -5.31
CA ALA A 63 5.14 -7.90 -5.82
C ALA A 63 5.15 -6.50 -5.22
N ILE A 64 4.48 -5.58 -5.92
CA ILE A 64 4.25 -4.21 -5.49
C ILE A 64 2.88 -4.16 -4.82
N TYR A 65 2.87 -3.71 -3.57
CA TYR A 65 1.66 -3.49 -2.78
C TYR A 65 1.42 -2.00 -2.59
N SER A 66 0.16 -1.59 -2.56
CA SER A 66 -0.27 -0.26 -2.11
C SER A 66 -0.67 -0.37 -0.64
N VAL A 67 0.15 0.20 0.23
CA VAL A 67 -0.07 0.18 1.69
C VAL A 67 -0.53 1.56 2.13
N ARG A 68 -1.51 1.61 3.04
CA ARG A 68 -1.98 2.86 3.63
C ARG A 68 -1.23 3.12 4.92
N ILE A 69 -0.71 4.33 5.09
CA ILE A 69 -0.15 4.80 6.36
C ILE A 69 -1.27 5.59 7.06
N THR A 70 -1.94 4.94 8.01
CA THR A 70 -3.19 5.43 8.60
C THR A 70 -3.07 6.83 9.19
N ARG A 71 -2.01 7.08 9.98
CA ARG A 71 -1.76 8.36 10.64
C ARG A 71 -1.66 9.54 9.67
N LEU A 72 -1.01 9.31 8.53
CA LEU A 72 -0.79 10.35 7.53
C LEU A 72 -1.92 10.43 6.50
N TYR A 73 -2.85 9.48 6.51
CA TYR A 73 -3.82 9.26 5.43
C TYR A 73 -3.19 9.09 4.05
N GLU A 74 -1.89 8.78 4.01
CA GLU A 74 -1.10 8.63 2.80
C GLU A 74 -1.06 7.19 2.32
N ARG A 75 -0.78 7.00 1.03
CA ARG A 75 -0.54 5.69 0.43
C ARG A 75 0.84 5.62 -0.19
N VAL A 76 1.53 4.51 0.08
CA VAL A 76 2.86 4.25 -0.44
C VAL A 76 2.89 2.92 -1.18
N TYR A 77 3.69 2.88 -2.24
CA TYR A 77 3.94 1.64 -2.97
C TYR A 77 5.17 0.95 -2.40
N VAL A 78 5.07 -0.36 -2.19
CA VAL A 78 6.09 -1.13 -1.48
C VAL A 78 6.39 -2.40 -2.24
N LEU A 79 7.67 -2.67 -2.49
CA LEU A 79 8.12 -3.95 -3.02
C LEU A 79 8.32 -4.93 -1.86
N SER A 80 7.61 -6.05 -1.89
CA SER A 80 7.66 -7.09 -0.87
C SER A 80 7.53 -8.48 -1.50
N ASP A 81 8.02 -9.50 -0.82
CA ASP A 81 7.76 -10.92 -1.14
C ASP A 81 6.63 -11.54 -0.29
N GLY A 82 5.92 -10.71 0.49
CA GLY A 82 4.89 -11.13 1.43
C GLY A 82 5.41 -11.41 2.85
N LYS A 83 6.73 -11.53 3.04
CA LYS A 83 7.36 -11.73 4.36
C LYS A 83 8.17 -10.52 4.80
N ASP A 84 8.96 -9.96 3.89
CA ASP A 84 9.81 -8.80 4.14
C ASP A 84 9.51 -7.67 3.14
N ILE A 85 9.88 -6.45 3.54
CA ILE A 85 9.80 -5.25 2.70
C ILE A 85 11.21 -4.88 2.25
N PHE A 86 11.39 -4.73 0.94
CA PHE A 86 12.69 -4.44 0.34
C PHE A 86 12.90 -2.95 0.05
N THR A 87 11.91 -2.30 -0.58
CA THR A 87 12.05 -0.89 -0.99
C THR A 87 10.70 -0.20 -1.14
N ALA A 88 10.67 1.11 -0.88
CA ALA A 88 9.52 1.95 -1.18
C ALA A 88 9.54 2.26 -2.67
N TRP A 89 8.62 1.71 -3.45
CA TRP A 89 8.57 1.86 -4.89
C TRP A 89 8.21 3.31 -5.28
N PRO A 90 8.69 3.87 -6.42
CA PRO A 90 8.38 5.25 -6.78
C PRO A 90 6.88 5.44 -7.04
N PRO A 91 6.32 6.62 -6.71
CA PRO A 91 4.92 6.93 -7.01
C PRO A 91 4.75 7.19 -8.51
N LEU A 92 4.63 6.12 -9.30
CA LEU A 92 4.40 6.22 -10.74
C LEU A 92 2.91 6.43 -11.04
N ARG A 93 2.59 7.30 -12.01
CA ARG A 93 1.21 7.54 -12.48
C ARG A 93 0.47 6.23 -12.82
N LYS A 94 1.15 5.33 -13.52
CA LYS A 94 0.61 4.00 -13.90
C LYS A 94 0.12 3.19 -12.70
N LEU A 95 0.84 3.20 -11.57
CA LEU A 95 0.45 2.44 -10.37
C LEU A 95 -0.79 3.06 -9.70
N ASN A 96 -0.92 4.38 -9.76
CA ASN A 96 -2.11 5.09 -9.31
C ASN A 96 -3.32 4.78 -10.18
N GLU A 97 -3.14 4.66 -11.49
CA GLU A 97 -4.20 4.27 -12.43
C GLU A 97 -4.67 2.84 -12.20
N ILE A 98 -3.75 1.86 -12.09
CA ILE A 98 -4.08 0.45 -11.79
C ILE A 98 -4.89 0.38 -10.49
N ARG A 99 -4.42 1.06 -9.44
CA ARG A 99 -5.14 1.16 -8.16
C ARG A 99 -6.55 1.74 -8.31
N ARG A 100 -6.69 2.85 -9.05
CA ARG A 100 -8.00 3.49 -9.29
C ARG A 100 -8.93 2.57 -10.05
N GLN A 101 -8.44 1.85 -11.05
CA GLN A 101 -9.23 0.88 -11.81
C GLN A 101 -9.74 -0.26 -10.92
N MET A 102 -8.89 -0.79 -10.03
CA MET A 102 -9.31 -1.82 -9.08
C MET A 102 -10.34 -1.34 -8.06
N ASN A 103 -10.30 -0.06 -7.69
CA ASN A 103 -11.24 0.54 -6.76
C ASN A 103 -12.45 1.19 -7.45
N ARG A 104 -12.55 1.12 -8.79
CA ARG A 104 -13.78 1.52 -9.46
C ARG A 104 -14.88 0.54 -9.05
N PRO A 105 -16.01 1.02 -8.53
CA PRO A 105 -17.16 0.15 -8.32
C PRO A 105 -17.49 -0.53 -9.66
N LYS A 106 -17.67 -1.85 -9.65
CA LYS A 106 -18.24 -2.59 -10.79
C LYS A 106 -19.70 -2.14 -10.98
N LEU A 107 -19.91 -0.93 -11.45
CA LEU A 107 -21.18 -0.52 -12.03
C LEU A 107 -21.34 -1.35 -13.31
N PHE A 108 -22.42 -2.13 -13.38
CA PHE A 108 -22.94 -2.85 -14.56
C PHE A 108 -22.34 -4.23 -14.91
N LEU A 109 -22.55 -5.25 -14.08
CA LEU A 109 -22.56 -6.65 -14.55
C LEU A 109 -23.68 -7.51 -13.93
N ARG A 110 -24.83 -6.88 -13.64
CA ARG A 110 -26.11 -7.55 -13.43
C ARG A 110 -27.26 -6.67 -13.93
N LEU A 111 -27.24 -6.29 -15.21
CA LEU A 111 -28.52 -6.12 -15.90
C LEU A 111 -28.95 -7.53 -16.28
N ARG A 112 -29.93 -8.07 -15.56
CA ARG A 112 -30.65 -9.25 -16.06
C ARG A 112 -31.25 -8.85 -17.42
N PRO A 113 -31.32 -9.75 -18.41
CA PRO A 113 -32.14 -9.46 -19.58
C PRO A 113 -33.56 -9.15 -19.08
N VAL A 114 -34.11 -8.01 -19.49
CA VAL A 114 -35.54 -7.75 -19.36
C VAL A 114 -36.18 -8.75 -20.31
N VAL A 115 -36.77 -9.81 -19.74
CA VAL A 115 -37.68 -10.67 -20.51
C VAL A 115 -38.88 -9.80 -20.83
N ASN A 116 -39.10 -9.53 -22.12
CA ASN A 116 -40.31 -8.88 -22.56
C ASN A 116 -41.48 -9.86 -22.35
N PRO A 117 -42.64 -9.40 -21.84
CA PRO A 117 -43.79 -10.27 -21.59
C PRO A 117 -44.40 -10.89 -22.86
N ASP A 118 -43.93 -10.51 -24.05
CA ASP A 118 -44.46 -10.99 -25.35
C ASP A 118 -43.71 -12.20 -25.94
N ASP A 119 -42.62 -12.68 -25.31
CA ASP A 119 -41.86 -13.86 -25.80
C ASP A 119 -42.48 -15.22 -25.40
N VAL A 120 -43.68 -15.21 -24.80
CA VAL A 120 -44.43 -16.44 -24.50
C VAL A 120 -45.86 -16.30 -25.03
N SER A 121 -46.03 -16.59 -26.32
CA SER A 121 -47.27 -17.12 -26.92
C SER A 121 -46.99 -17.69 -28.30
#